data_AF-A0A915MA18-F1
#
_entry.id   AF-A0A915MA18-F1
#
_cell.length_a   1.000
_cell.length_b   1.000
_cell.length_c   1.000
_cell.angle_alpha   90.00
_cell.angle_beta   90.00
_cell.angle_gamma   90.00
#
_symmetry.space_group_name_H-M   'P 1'
#
loop_
_entity.id
_entity.type
_entity.pdbx_description
1 polymer ?
#
loop_
_entity_poly.entity_id
_entity_poly.type
_entity_poly.pdbx_seq_one_letter_code
_entity_poly.pdbx_strand_id
1 'polypeptide(L)'
;MVQMLNQILMTTSELFPLRQRLRNPDQSDSTELFQNLYKCWCNQPICLLSLYLLSQNYQSALELIPRLSDIDITMELLIEIDRIVQLVESPILAYVRMDLLHPDYQKPLTALLSALLMLLPQSEAFSILHKRLQAVPHLAVLE
;
A
#
# COMPACT_ATOMS: atom_id res chain seq x y z
N MET A 1 8.20 -17.69 2.05
CA MET A 1 7.75 -17.87 0.64
C MET A 1 6.81 -16.76 0.20
N VAL A 2 5.73 -16.46 0.95
CA VAL A 2 4.76 -15.39 0.63
C VAL A 2 5.42 -14.00 0.47
N GLN A 3 6.24 -13.56 1.44
CA GLN A 3 6.97 -12.28 1.37
C GLN A 3 7.85 -12.16 0.12
N MET A 4 8.53 -13.25 -0.27
CA MET A 4 9.38 -13.28 -1.47
C MET A 4 8.54 -13.09 -2.74
N LEU A 5 7.38 -13.76 -2.84
CA LEU A 5 6.47 -13.59 -3.97
C LEU A 5 5.89 -12.18 -4.03
N ASN A 6 5.57 -11.59 -2.87
CA ASN A 6 5.13 -10.20 -2.79
C ASN A 6 6.23 -9.26 -3.30
N GLN A 7 7.46 -9.43 -2.84
CA GLN A 7 8.60 -8.64 -3.30
C GLN A 7 8.81 -8.76 -4.81
N ILE A 8 8.82 -9.98 -5.36
CA ILE A 8 8.93 -10.22 -6.81
C ILE A 8 7.79 -9.50 -7.56
N LEU A 9 6.55 -9.65 -7.10
CA LEU A 9 5.40 -8.95 -7.71
C LEU A 9 5.57 -7.43 -7.67
N MET A 10 6.17 -6.88 -6.62
CA MET A 10 6.31 -5.44 -6.42
C MET A 10 7.55 -4.84 -7.07
N THR A 11 8.56 -5.63 -7.47
CA THR A 11 9.83 -5.08 -7.99
C THR A 11 10.19 -5.52 -9.40
N THR A 12 9.75 -6.71 -9.85
CA THR A 12 10.18 -7.30 -11.12
C THR A 12 9.43 -6.67 -12.31
N SER A 13 10.16 -6.19 -13.33
CA SER A 13 9.58 -5.44 -14.45
C SER A 13 8.68 -6.31 -15.34
N GLU A 14 9.03 -7.58 -15.49
CA GLU A 14 8.31 -8.61 -16.26
C GLU A 14 6.88 -8.82 -15.76
N LEU A 15 6.60 -8.52 -14.49
CA LEU A 15 5.27 -8.63 -13.89
C LEU A 15 4.41 -7.37 -14.02
N PHE A 16 4.84 -6.38 -14.81
CA PHE A 16 4.03 -5.19 -15.08
C PHE A 16 2.62 -5.50 -15.62
N PRO A 17 2.43 -6.43 -16.59
CA PRO A 17 1.08 -6.78 -17.05
C PRO A 17 0.22 -7.38 -15.94
N LEU A 18 0.82 -8.17 -15.04
CA LEU A 18 0.12 -8.77 -13.91
C LEU A 18 -0.35 -7.71 -12.90
N ARG A 19 0.51 -6.71 -12.61
CA ARG A 19 0.16 -5.55 -11.79
C ARG A 19 -0.97 -4.72 -12.41
N GLN A 20 -0.96 -4.52 -13.73
CA GLN A 20 -2.05 -3.83 -14.42
C GLN A 20 -3.37 -4.60 -14.33
N ARG A 21 -3.34 -5.92 -14.47
CA ARG A 21 -4.54 -6.77 -14.28
C ARG A 21 -5.11 -6.61 -12.88
N LEU A 22 -4.26 -6.62 -11.84
CA LEU A 22 -4.68 -6.45 -10.44
C LEU A 22 -5.34 -5.11 -10.13
N ARG A 23 -5.13 -4.10 -10.97
CA ARG A 23 -5.73 -2.76 -10.82
C ARG A 23 -7.08 -2.60 -11.51
N ASN A 24 -7.41 -3.46 -12.47
CA ASN A 24 -8.59 -3.35 -13.30
C ASN A 24 -9.59 -4.46 -12.95
N PRO A 25 -10.54 -4.23 -12.03
CA PRO A 25 -11.49 -5.24 -11.57
C PRO A 25 -12.53 -5.65 -12.63
N ASP A 26 -12.68 -4.88 -13.72
CA ASP A 26 -13.69 -5.11 -14.76
C ASP A 26 -13.49 -6.41 -15.56
N GLN A 27 -12.36 -7.09 -15.40
CA GLN A 27 -12.09 -8.39 -16.00
C GLN A 27 -12.39 -9.51 -14.99
N SER A 28 -13.21 -10.50 -15.34
CA SER A 28 -13.52 -11.63 -14.44
C SER A 28 -12.26 -12.29 -13.85
N ASP A 29 -11.23 -12.44 -14.67
CA ASP A 29 -9.96 -13.07 -14.27
C ASP A 29 -9.14 -12.23 -13.28
N SER A 30 -9.28 -10.90 -13.28
CA SER A 30 -8.53 -10.05 -12.34
C SER A 30 -9.06 -10.17 -10.92
N THR A 31 -10.39 -10.28 -10.79
CA THR A 31 -11.05 -10.54 -9.52
C THR A 31 -10.62 -11.89 -8.95
N GLU A 32 -10.59 -12.94 -9.78
CA GLU A 32 -10.12 -14.26 -9.36
C GLU A 32 -8.64 -14.23 -8.92
N LEU A 33 -7.78 -13.57 -9.70
CA LEU A 33 -6.37 -13.40 -9.36
C LEU A 33 -6.20 -12.69 -8.00
N PHE A 34 -6.91 -11.59 -7.79
CA PHE A 34 -6.87 -10.86 -6.53
C PHE A 34 -7.31 -11.76 -5.36
N GLN A 35 -8.43 -12.47 -5.50
CA GLN A 35 -8.94 -13.37 -4.45
C GLN A 35 -7.95 -14.49 -4.14
N ASN A 36 -7.30 -15.06 -5.15
CA ASN A 36 -6.31 -16.12 -4.95
C ASN A 36 -5.07 -15.59 -4.21
N LEU A 37 -4.57 -14.40 -4.56
CA LEU A 37 -3.47 -13.76 -3.82
C LEU A 37 -3.89 -13.40 -2.40
N TYR A 38 -5.09 -12.85 -2.22
CA TYR A 38 -5.65 -12.50 -0.92
C TYR A 38 -5.67 -13.70 0.03
N LYS A 39 -6.19 -14.86 -0.42
CA LYS A 39 -6.24 -16.09 0.40
C LYS A 39 -4.85 -16.56 0.85
N CYS A 40 -3.84 -16.35 0.02
CA CYS A 40 -2.45 -16.72 0.34
C CYS A 40 -1.79 -15.73 1.30
N TRP A 41 -2.18 -14.45 1.27
CA TRP A 41 -1.47 -13.35 1.93
C TRP A 41 -2.22 -12.77 3.13
N CYS A 42 -3.47 -13.17 3.38
CA CYS A 42 -4.32 -12.60 4.43
C CYS A 42 -3.76 -12.76 5.86
N ASN A 43 -2.90 -13.75 6.09
CA ASN A 43 -2.24 -13.99 7.38
C ASN A 43 -0.95 -13.16 7.56
N GLN A 44 -0.59 -12.31 6.60
CA GLN A 44 0.61 -11.48 6.61
C GLN A 44 0.21 -10.03 6.32
N PRO A 45 -0.01 -9.20 7.35
CA PRO A 45 -0.59 -7.87 7.22
C PRO A 45 0.13 -6.97 6.21
N ILE A 46 1.47 -7.00 6.17
CA ILE A 46 2.22 -6.17 5.22
C ILE A 46 2.08 -6.67 3.78
N CYS A 47 2.05 -7.99 3.54
CA CYS A 47 1.81 -8.51 2.18
C CYS A 47 0.41 -8.14 1.68
N LEU A 48 -0.59 -8.20 2.57
CA LEU A 48 -1.95 -7.80 2.25
C LEU A 48 -2.06 -6.29 2.00
N LEU A 49 -1.37 -5.48 2.80
CA LEU A 49 -1.26 -4.03 2.60
C LEU A 49 -0.64 -3.70 1.23
N SER A 50 0.47 -4.36 0.85
CA SER A 50 1.07 -4.22 -0.49
C SER A 50 0.07 -4.53 -1.59
N LEU A 51 -0.73 -5.58 -1.43
CA LEU A 51 -1.74 -5.99 -2.41
C LEU A 51 -2.85 -4.94 -2.54
N TYR A 52 -3.32 -4.38 -1.44
CA TYR A 52 -4.30 -3.30 -1.47
C TYR A 52 -3.76 -2.03 -2.13
N LEU A 53 -2.52 -1.62 -1.81
CA LEU A 53 -1.87 -0.49 -2.48
C LEU A 53 -1.73 -0.75 -3.99
N LEU A 54 -1.30 -1.96 -4.36
CA LEU A 54 -1.10 -2.35 -5.75
C LEU A 54 -2.41 -2.33 -6.56
N SER A 55 -3.51 -2.74 -5.94
CA SER A 55 -4.83 -2.84 -6.57
C SER A 55 -5.71 -1.59 -6.39
N GLN A 56 -5.17 -0.52 -5.81
CA GLN A 56 -5.90 0.72 -5.48
C GLN A 56 -7.12 0.50 -4.56
N ASN A 57 -7.14 -0.60 -3.80
CA ASN A 57 -8.19 -0.94 -2.84
C ASN A 57 -7.94 -0.29 -1.47
N TYR A 58 -7.77 1.04 -1.45
CA TYR A 58 -7.38 1.77 -0.24
C TYR A 58 -8.42 1.71 0.87
N GLN A 59 -9.71 1.65 0.52
CA GLN A 59 -10.79 1.55 1.50
C GLN A 59 -10.69 0.25 2.32
N SER A 60 -10.46 -0.89 1.66
CA SER A 60 -10.25 -2.18 2.33
C SER A 60 -8.94 -2.20 3.12
N ALA A 61 -7.93 -1.44 2.71
CA ALA A 61 -6.68 -1.32 3.44
C ALA A 61 -6.86 -0.67 4.83
N LEU A 62 -7.85 0.21 5.00
CA LEU A 62 -8.14 0.85 6.29
C LEU A 62 -8.52 -0.17 7.38
N GLU A 63 -9.11 -1.30 7.00
CA GLU A 63 -9.45 -2.39 7.94
C GLU A 63 -8.20 -3.01 8.58
N LEU A 64 -7.03 -2.81 8.00
CA LEU A 64 -5.76 -3.27 8.57
C LEU A 64 -5.24 -2.33 9.66
N ILE A 65 -5.62 -1.04 9.67
CA ILE A 65 -5.05 -0.05 10.61
C ILE A 65 -5.23 -0.47 12.07
N PRO A 66 -6.44 -0.85 12.55
CA PRO A 66 -6.60 -1.30 13.93
C PRO A 66 -5.80 -2.57 14.23
N ARG A 67 -5.67 -3.47 13.24
CA ARG A 67 -4.87 -4.69 13.40
C ARG A 67 -3.39 -4.38 13.55
N LEU A 68 -2.89 -3.35 12.86
CA LEU A 68 -1.49 -2.94 12.96
C LEU A 68 -1.11 -2.37 14.33
N SER A 69 -2.06 -1.78 15.08
CA SER A 69 -1.81 -1.31 16.44
C SER A 69 -1.78 -2.43 17.49
N ASP A 70 -2.41 -3.57 17.20
CA ASP A 70 -2.49 -4.72 18.11
C ASP A 70 -1.34 -5.73 17.90
N ILE A 71 -0.46 -5.50 16.91
CA ILE A 71 0.68 -6.36 16.61
C ILE A 71 1.90 -5.88 17.40
N ASP A 72 2.65 -6.83 17.96
CA ASP A 72 3.96 -6.55 18.53
C ASP A 72 4.89 -5.92 17.48
N ILE A 73 5.31 -4.67 17.72
CA ILE A 73 6.17 -3.94 16.79
C ILE A 73 7.59 -4.48 16.87
N THR A 74 7.90 -5.43 16.00
CA THR A 74 9.25 -6.01 15.86
C THR A 74 10.10 -5.24 14.85
N MET A 75 11.42 -5.44 14.90
CA MET A 75 12.35 -4.90 13.90
C MET A 75 12.00 -5.38 12.49
N GLU A 76 11.58 -6.65 12.35
CA GLU A 76 11.19 -7.23 11.07
C GLU A 76 9.99 -6.49 10.46
N LEU A 77 8.96 -6.22 11.27
CA LEU A 77 7.80 -5.43 10.84
C LEU A 77 8.21 -4.02 10.38
N LEU A 78 9.09 -3.36 11.13
CA LEU A 78 9.58 -2.02 10.78
C LEU A 78 10.34 -2.01 9.44
N ILE A 79 11.14 -3.04 9.17
CA ILE A 79 11.83 -3.21 7.88
C ILE A 79 10.81 -3.40 6.75
N GLU A 80 9.74 -4.16 6.98
CA GLU A 80 8.68 -4.33 5.98
C GLU A 80 7.91 -3.03 5.71
N ILE A 81 7.60 -2.25 6.75
CA ILE A 81 6.95 -0.93 6.58
C ILE A 81 7.88 0.04 5.83
N ASP A 82 9.17 0.09 6.15
CA ASP A 82 10.14 0.90 5.40
C ASP A 82 10.12 0.54 3.92
N ARG A 83 10.14 -0.76 3.59
CA ARG A 83 10.03 -1.22 2.19
C ARG A 83 8.75 -0.72 1.50
N ILE A 84 7.61 -0.66 2.19
CA ILE A 84 6.38 -0.09 1.64
C ILE A 84 6.56 1.40 1.33
N VAL A 85 7.16 2.16 2.26
CA VAL A 85 7.45 3.59 2.03
C VAL A 85 8.35 3.79 0.81
N GLN A 86 9.43 3.00 0.69
CA GLN A 86 10.31 3.05 -0.47
C GLN A 86 9.57 2.69 -1.77
N LEU A 87 8.68 1.70 -1.72
CA LEU A 87 7.87 1.30 -2.87
C LEU A 87 6.90 2.41 -3.30
N VAL A 88 6.27 3.12 -2.36
CA VAL A 88 5.37 4.27 -2.66
C VAL A 88 6.12 5.36 -3.42
N GLU A 89 7.37 5.65 -3.04
CA GLU A 89 8.20 6.62 -3.75
C GLU A 89 8.82 6.09 -5.06
N SER A 90 8.80 4.78 -5.27
CA SER A 90 9.32 4.16 -6.49
C SER A 90 8.47 4.47 -7.73
N PRO A 91 9.03 4.26 -8.94
CA PRO A 91 8.26 4.34 -10.19
C PRO A 91 7.14 3.31 -10.29
N ILE A 92 7.27 2.16 -9.61
CA ILE A 92 6.34 1.04 -9.72
C ILE A 92 4.97 1.41 -9.14
N LEU A 93 4.95 2.20 -8.06
CA LEU A 93 3.74 2.74 -7.44
C LEU A 93 3.55 4.23 -7.71
N ALA A 94 4.08 4.77 -8.81
CA ALA A 94 3.88 6.18 -9.15
C ALA A 94 2.39 6.59 -9.18
N TYR A 95 1.50 5.68 -9.60
CA TYR A 95 0.05 5.92 -9.60
C TYR A 95 -0.53 6.07 -8.18
N VAL A 96 -0.01 5.38 -7.17
CA VAL A 96 -0.44 5.55 -5.77
C VAL A 96 -0.20 6.99 -5.32
N ARG A 97 0.92 7.61 -5.73
CA ARG A 97 1.19 9.02 -5.45
C ARG A 97 0.25 9.96 -6.22
N MET A 98 -0.16 9.58 -7.43
CA MET A 98 -1.18 10.34 -8.17
C MET A 98 -2.56 10.22 -7.50
N ASP A 99 -2.87 9.09 -6.89
CA ASP A 99 -4.13 8.86 -6.18
C ASP A 99 -4.28 9.76 -4.93
N LEU A 100 -3.18 10.26 -4.36
CA LEU A 100 -3.21 11.30 -3.31
C LEU A 100 -3.78 12.64 -3.80
N LEU A 101 -3.94 12.83 -5.10
CA LEU A 101 -4.58 13.99 -5.71
C LEU A 101 -6.01 13.69 -6.18
N HIS A 102 -6.46 12.43 -6.09
CA HIS A 102 -7.77 12.02 -6.57
C HIS A 102 -8.80 12.13 -5.43
N PRO A 103 -9.97 12.77 -5.63
CA PRO A 103 -10.97 12.96 -4.56
C PRO A 103 -11.39 11.66 -3.86
N ASP A 104 -11.62 10.59 -4.63
CA ASP A 104 -12.09 9.31 -4.09
C ASP A 104 -11.01 8.53 -3.32
N TYR A 105 -9.73 8.79 -3.60
CA TYR A 105 -8.63 8.00 -3.03
C TYR A 105 -7.82 8.76 -2.00
N GLN A 106 -7.79 10.09 -2.06
CA GLN A 106 -6.96 10.91 -1.19
C GLN A 106 -7.25 10.60 0.29
N LYS A 107 -8.51 10.64 0.71
CA LYS A 107 -8.88 10.41 2.12
C LYS A 107 -8.44 9.03 2.65
N PRO A 108 -8.83 7.89 2.04
CA PRO A 108 -8.39 6.59 2.55
C PRO A 108 -6.88 6.39 2.44
N LEU A 109 -6.23 6.85 1.36
CA LEU A 109 -4.80 6.68 1.20
C LEU A 109 -3.99 7.54 2.18
N THR A 110 -4.36 8.80 2.40
CA THR A 110 -3.72 9.67 3.39
C THR A 110 -3.88 9.09 4.79
N ALA A 111 -5.04 8.54 5.16
CA ALA A 111 -5.25 7.89 6.45
C ALA A 111 -4.35 6.66 6.63
N LEU A 112 -4.27 5.81 5.60
CA LEU A 112 -3.39 4.64 5.59
C LEU A 112 -1.91 5.00 5.74
N LEU A 113 -1.43 5.95 4.93
CA LEU A 113 -0.04 6.42 5.00
C LEU A 113 0.26 7.10 6.33
N SER A 114 -0.68 7.85 6.90
CA SER A 114 -0.52 8.46 8.22
C SER A 114 -0.43 7.40 9.32
N ALA A 115 -1.21 6.32 9.23
CA ALA A 115 -1.13 5.21 10.18
C ALA A 115 0.25 4.52 10.12
N LEU A 116 0.79 4.27 8.92
CA LEU A 116 2.14 3.72 8.75
C LEU A 116 3.20 4.67 9.33
N LEU A 117 3.04 5.99 9.12
CA LEU A 117 3.93 6.99 9.69
C LEU A 117 3.97 6.91 11.22
N MET A 118 2.82 6.67 11.87
CA MET A 118 2.74 6.57 13.34
C MET A 118 3.37 5.30 13.91
N LEU A 119 3.56 4.25 13.10
CA LEU A 119 4.24 3.02 13.50
C LEU A 119 5.75 3.11 13.37
N LEU A 120 6.25 4.00 12.50
CA LEU A 120 7.67 4.14 12.24
C LEU A 120 8.38 4.91 13.38
N PRO A 121 9.59 4.49 13.79
CA PRO A 121 10.47 5.36 14.56
C PRO A 121 10.89 6.57 13.71
N GLN A 122 11.57 7.56 14.29
CA GLN A 122 12.11 8.75 13.61
C GLN A 122 13.26 8.41 12.63
N SER A 123 13.00 7.52 11.69
CA SER A 123 13.92 6.98 10.69
C SER A 123 13.88 7.79 9.39
N GLU A 124 14.70 7.38 8.42
CA GLU A 124 14.63 7.91 7.06
C GLU A 124 13.26 7.64 6.41
N ALA A 125 12.70 6.44 6.60
CA ALA A 125 11.36 6.08 6.13
C ALA A 125 10.29 7.05 6.65
N PHE A 126 10.35 7.37 7.95
CA PHE A 126 9.46 8.36 8.56
C PHE A 126 9.63 9.72 7.88
N SER A 127 10.87 10.16 7.68
CA SER A 127 11.16 11.46 7.05
C SER A 127 10.66 11.54 5.61
N ILE A 128 10.80 10.47 4.84
CA ILE A 128 10.30 10.36 3.46
C ILE A 128 8.78 10.46 3.44
N LEU A 129 8.10 9.62 4.23
CA LEU A 129 6.65 9.55 4.25
C LEU A 129 6.02 10.84 4.79
N HIS A 130 6.60 11.43 5.82
CA HIS A 130 6.16 12.71 6.37
C HIS A 130 6.24 13.82 5.33
N LYS A 131 7.35 13.94 4.58
CA LYS A 131 7.49 14.92 3.49
C LYS A 131 6.47 14.68 2.37
N ARG A 132 6.20 13.42 2.02
CA ARG A 132 5.17 13.07 1.03
C ARG A 132 3.81 13.58 1.48
N LEU A 133 3.41 13.31 2.72
CA LEU A 133 2.13 13.74 3.29
C LEU A 133 2.02 15.27 3.36
N GLN A 134 3.10 15.98 3.69
CA GLN A 134 3.14 17.44 3.67
C GLN A 134 2.97 18.05 2.26
N ALA A 135 3.36 17.32 1.22
CA ALA A 135 3.20 17.76 -0.17
C ALA A 135 1.78 17.51 -0.72
N VAL A 136 0.93 16.78 0.00
CA VAL A 136 -0.45 16.50 -0.43
C VAL A 136 -1.29 17.77 -0.24
N PRO A 137 -1.93 18.31 -1.30
CA PRO A 137 -2.78 19.48 -1.16
C PRO A 137 -4.03 19.14 -0.35
N HIS A 138 -4.48 20.05 0.51
CA HIS A 138 -5.80 19.96 1.11
C HIS A 138 -6.84 20.19 0.01
N LEU A 139 -7.45 19.12 -0.51
CA LEU A 139 -8.59 19.28 -1.41
C LEU A 139 -9.73 19.88 -0.57
N ALA A 140 -10.14 21.09 -0.91
CA ALA A 140 -11.39 21.64 -0.41
C ALA A 140 -12.50 20.71 -0.91
N VAL A 141 -13.23 20.08 0.01
CA VAL A 141 -14.45 19.37 -0.33
C VAL A 141 -15.38 20.42 -0.92
N LEU A 142 -15.60 20.37 -2.23
CA LEU A 142 -16.70 21.09 -2.85
C LEU A 142 -17.95 20.33 -2.44
N GLU A 143 -18.59 20.79 -1.37
CA GLU A 143 -19.92 20.34 -0.92
C GLU A 143 -21.01 20.71 -1.93
#